data_AF-A0A2E6PLM0-F1
#
_entry.id   AF-A0A2E6PLM0-F1
#
_cell.length_a   1.000
_cell.length_b   1.000
_cell.length_c   1.000
_cell.angle_alpha   90.00
_cell.angle_beta   90.00
_cell.angle_gamma   90.00
#
_symmetry.space_group_name_H-M   'P 1'
#
loop_
_entity.id
_entity.type
_entity.pdbx_description
1 polymer ?
#
loop_
_entity_poly.entity_id
_entity_poly.type
_entity_poly.pdbx_seq_one_letter_code
_entity_poly.pdbx_strand_id
1 'polypeptide(L)' 'MRVLLIATNRHDRLQSRLNAQPMPIGLAYIAGHLDHERHEVKVLDLMFSEDHLAEVEATVKEF' A
#
# COMPACT_ATOMS: atom_id res chain seq x y z
N MET A 1 -0.51 18.50 1.58
CA MET A 1 -0.32 17.79 0.28
C MET A 1 -0.84 16.37 0.42
N ARG A 2 -1.45 15.80 -0.64
CA ARG A 2 -1.98 14.43 -0.62
C ARG A 2 -0.86 13.43 -0.90
N VAL A 3 -0.73 12.41 -0.06
CA VAL A 3 0.30 11.36 -0.16
C VAL A 3 -0.38 9.99 -0.19
N LEU A 4 -0.27 9.30 -1.32
CA LEU A 4 -0.77 7.95 -1.49
C LEU A 4 0.40 6.97 -1.36
N LEU A 5 0.35 6.13 -0.33
CA LEU A 5 1.32 5.07 -0.09
C LEU A 5 0.76 3.74 -0.61
N ILE A 6 1.44 3.11 -1.56
CA ILE A 6 0.93 1.89 -2.21
C ILE A 6 1.83 0.69 -1.88
N ALA A 7 1.26 -0.31 -1.22
CA ALA A 7 1.91 -1.61 -1.03
C ALA A 7 1.73 -2.44 -2.29
N THR A 8 2.82 -2.75 -2.99
CA THR A 8 2.80 -3.54 -4.23
C THR A 8 3.16 -5.01 -4.03
N ASN A 9 3.19 -5.49 -2.77
CA ASN A 9 3.66 -6.83 -2.40
C ASN A 9 2.64 -7.93 -2.73
N ARG A 10 2.40 -8.14 -4.02
CA ARG A 10 1.47 -9.17 -4.51
C ARG A 10 2.10 -10.56 -4.62
N HIS A 11 3.38 -10.68 -4.26
CA HIS A 11 4.06 -11.96 -4.27
C HIS A 11 3.67 -12.76 -3.05
N ASP A 12 3.00 -13.88 -3.31
CA ASP A 12 2.68 -14.96 -2.38
C ASP A 12 3.94 -15.63 -1.79
N ARG A 13 5.10 -15.50 -2.45
CA ARG A 13 6.33 -16.18 -2.05
C ARG A 13 7.34 -15.26 -1.39
N LEU A 14 7.59 -15.51 -0.11
CA LEU A 14 8.78 -15.05 0.57
C LEU A 14 9.87 -16.12 0.42
N GLN A 15 10.96 -15.80 -0.28
CA GLN A 15 12.10 -16.69 -0.51
C GLN A 15 11.73 -18.10 -1.02
N SER A 16 10.81 -18.16 -2.00
CA SER A 16 10.48 -19.37 -2.76
C SER A 16 9.92 -20.57 -1.97
N ARG A 17 9.73 -20.46 -0.65
CA ARG A 17 9.44 -21.61 0.24
C ARG A 17 8.33 -21.39 1.25
N LEU A 18 7.96 -20.15 1.54
CA LEU A 18 6.83 -19.82 2.41
C LEU A 18 5.79 -19.03 1.63
N ASN A 19 4.55 -19.52 1.63
CA ASN A 19 3.40 -18.69 1.29
C ASN A 19 3.20 -17.71 2.45
N ALA A 20 3.76 -16.52 2.30
CA ALA A 20 3.67 -15.48 3.31
C ALA A 20 3.19 -14.20 2.66
N GLN A 21 2.20 -13.60 3.30
CA GLN A 21 1.59 -12.33 2.95
C GLN A 21 2.04 -11.32 4.02
N PRO A 22 3.28 -10.82 3.94
CA PRO A 22 3.82 -9.96 4.98
C PRO A 22 3.06 -8.64 4.98
N MET A 23 2.54 -8.22 6.13
CA MET A 23 1.95 -6.89 6.25
C MET A 23 2.95 -5.81 5.78
N PRO A 24 2.50 -4.71 5.16
CA PRO A 24 3.36 -3.64 4.67
C PRO A 24 3.88 -2.74 5.81
N ILE A 25 4.65 -3.31 6.75
CA ILE A 25 5.17 -2.63 7.95
C ILE A 25 6.02 -1.40 7.58
N GLY A 26 6.78 -1.47 6.49
CA GLY A 26 7.55 -0.32 6.01
C GLY A 26 6.69 0.89 5.64
N LEU A 27 5.53 0.66 5.02
CA LEU A 27 4.58 1.75 4.73
C LEU A 27 3.88 2.25 5.99
N ALA A 28 3.54 1.35 6.92
CA ALA A 28 3.00 1.75 8.22
C ALA A 28 3.97 2.65 9.00
N TYR A 29 5.27 2.34 8.95
CA TYR A 29 6.32 3.16 9.57
C TYR A 29 6.39 4.55 8.95
N ILE A 30 6.34 4.65 7.61
CA ILE A 30 6.34 5.94 6.92
C ILE A 30 5.07 6.72 7.24
N ALA A 31 3.90 6.09 7.11
CA ALA A 31 2.60 6.71 7.38
C ALA A 31 2.54 7.30 8.79
N GLY A 32 3.00 6.56 9.80
CA GLY A 32 3.00 7.02 11.20
C GLY A 32 4.00 8.13 11.52
N HIS A 33 4.97 8.40 10.65
CA HIS A 33 5.93 9.51 10.80
C HIS A 33 5.55 10.75 9.98
N LEU A 34 4.51 10.68 9.14
CA LEU A 34 4.03 11.85 8.41
C LEU A 34 3.25 12.78 9.33
N ASP A 35 3.49 14.07 9.19
CA ASP A 35 2.70 15.10 9.87
C ASP A 35 1.30 15.16 9.25
N HIS A 36 0.32 14.55 9.93
CA HIS A 36 -1.06 14.46 9.49
C HIS A 36 -1.81 15.81 9.51
N GLU A 37 -1.28 16.84 10.19
CA GLU A 37 -1.85 18.19 10.10
C GLU A 37 -1.43 18.89 8.79
N ARG A 38 -0.32 18.46 8.18
CA ARG A 38 0.21 19.02 6.93
C ARG A 38 -0.09 18.17 5.70
N HIS A 39 -0.29 16.87 5.89
CA HIS A 39 -0.45 15.90 4.82
C HIS A 39 -1.70 15.03 5.02
N GLU A 40 -2.53 14.98 3.98
CA GLU A 40 -3.58 13.96 3.89
C GLU A 40 -2.91 12.69 3.37
N VAL A 41 -2.98 11.60 4.13
CA VAL A 41 -2.27 10.36 3.84
C VAL A 41 -3.29 9.23 3.66
N LYS A 42 -3.18 8.49 2.56
CA LYS A 42 -3.94 7.24 2.33
C LYS A 42 -2.97 6.11 2.04
N VAL A 43 -3.27 4.94 2.57
CA VAL A 43 -2.54 3.70 2.28
C VAL A 43 -3.42 2.80 1.43
N LEU A 44 -2.89 2.33 0.32
CA LEU A 44 -3.50 1.33 -0.56
C LEU A 44 -2.67 0.06 -0.50
N ASP A 45 -3.25 -1.03 0.01
CA ASP A 45 -2.60 -2.34 0.02
C ASP A 45 -3.13 -3.20 -1.13
N LEU A 46 -2.25 -3.56 -2.07
CA LEU A 46 -2.60 -4.35 -3.25
C LEU A 46 -2.41 -5.85 -3.05
N MET A 47 -2.01 -6.31 -1.86
CA MET A 47 -1.64 -7.71 -1.59
C MET A 47 -2.69 -8.72 -2.05
N PHE A 48 -3.98 -8.42 -1.89
CA PHE A 48 -5.10 -9.27 -2.28
C PHE A 48 -5.87 -8.75 -3.50
N SER A 49 -5.28 -7.80 -4.23
CA SER A 49 -5.94 -7.16 -5.36
C SER A 49 -5.98 -8.09 -6.57
N GLU A 50 -7.20 -8.41 -7.01
CA GLU A 50 -7.46 -9.15 -8.25
C GLU A 50 -7.14 -8.30 -9.51
N ASP A 51 -7.47 -7.01 -9.46
CA ASP A 51 -7.15 -6.01 -10.51
C ASP A 51 -6.50 -4.75 -9.92
N HIS A 52 -5.24 -4.90 -9.57
CA HIS A 52 -4.42 -3.82 -9.03
C HIS A 52 -4.34 -2.56 -9.89
N LEU A 53 -4.49 -2.64 -11.21
CA LEU A 53 -4.39 -1.46 -12.08
C LEU A 53 -5.67 -0.65 -11.98
N ALA A 54 -6.83 -1.31 -12.06
CA ALA A 54 -8.11 -0.66 -11.87
C ALA A 54 -8.25 -0.06 -10.47
N GLU A 55 -7.77 -0.78 -9.44
CA GLU A 55 -7.84 -0.33 -8.04
C GLU A 55 -6.93 0.88 -7.77
N VAL A 56 -5.72 0.90 -8.35
CA VAL A 56 -4.84 2.09 -8.32
C VAL A 56 -5.48 3.25 -9.07
N GLU A 57 -6.02 3.04 -10.26
CA GLU A 57 -6.65 4.10 -11.06
C GLU A 57 -7.84 4.73 -10.32
N ALA A 58 -8.74 3.91 -9.77
CA ALA A 58 -9.86 4.37 -8.98
C ALA A 58 -9.38 5.17 -7.76
N THR A 59 -8.40 4.63 -7.02
CA THR A 59 -7.88 5.29 -5.82
C THR A 59 -7.24 6.64 -6.15
N VAL A 60 -6.48 6.74 -7.24
CA VAL A 60 -5.85 8.01 -7.67
C VAL A 60 -6.87 9.04 -8.12
N LYS A 61 -8.00 8.62 -8.70
CA LYS A 61 -9.08 9.54 -9.10
C LYS A 61 -9.90 10.07 -7.92
N GLU A 62 -10.06 9.27 -6.87
CA GLU A 62 -10.84 9.62 -5.68
C GLU A 62 -10.03 10.36 -4.61
N PHE A 63 -8.75 9.98 -4.48
CA PHE A 63 -7.81 10.55 -3.53
C PHE A 63 -7.04 11.74 -4.09
#